data_AF-A0A5C6RM72-F1
#
_entry.id   AF-A0A5C6RM72-F1
#
_cell.length_a   1.000
_cell.length_b   1.000
_cell.length_c   1.000
_cell.angle_alpha   90.00
_cell.angle_beta   90.00
_cell.angle_gamma   90.00
#
_symmetry.space_group_name_H-M   'P 1'
#
loop_
_entity.id
_entity.type
_entity.pdbx_description
1 polymer ?
#
loop_
_entity_poly.entity_id
_entity_poly.type
_entity_poly.pdbx_seq_one_letter_code
_entity_poly.pdbx_strand_id
1 'polypeptide(L)'
;LSTSMTQANCGTNDGTATVAVVSGGSGDFSYLWDAAASGQTTATAVSVLASTYGVTVIDNITGCTKDTTVTVTSTTGITVTANFIQDAQCNGATDGSAYPTIVGGTAPFSFSWTATGFTQTDSILTAAAGSYTITVTDDNGCTGSDVVIIGEPTPVVASIASSTDVSCFGLTDGSATAAGTGGTGGTYSYLWDPTGQTTQTATNLDNGTYTVIVADSNSCIDSVDVIIQDGLIVTANYTIDDDQQCFDVNSFGFTNTGNTGGVTTFEWNFGDGSAVSLQENPTHNYGDTGTYTVQQIVYSGVCSDTITQTVTVDPMPIPFVTADSVLCFGGATGTIILDSITNSIGGYDYLWDAATGGQVTPAALNLLAGTYTLTVTDQNTGCSGDVSATVFEPTAVVASIVSITDETCLGANNGTATVGGAQGTGGYTYLWMPGGQTTANATGLAPGDYTAYVYDDNLCVDSVQVTINPGPMMTSTHTTVDVSCFNGTNGSIDVTVGGAPGAISYAWA
;
A
#
# COMPACT_ATOMS: atom_id res chain seq x y z
N LEU A 1 -30.15 -114.41 36.61
CA LEU A 1 -29.97 -112.97 36.88
C LEU A 1 -30.07 -112.23 35.55
N SER A 2 -30.73 -111.08 35.50
CA SER A 2 -30.60 -110.10 34.41
C SER A 2 -29.86 -108.87 34.94
N THR A 3 -29.13 -108.19 34.06
CA THR A 3 -28.33 -107.02 34.40
C THR A 3 -28.73 -105.84 33.53
N SER A 4 -28.73 -104.64 34.11
CA SER A 4 -28.94 -103.37 33.41
C SER A 4 -28.06 -102.28 34.01
N MET A 5 -27.89 -101.17 33.29
CA MET A 5 -27.06 -100.05 33.74
C MET A 5 -27.61 -98.71 33.27
N THR A 6 -27.23 -97.63 33.95
CA THR A 6 -27.17 -96.28 33.40
C THR A 6 -25.70 -95.91 33.24
N GLN A 7 -25.36 -95.27 32.11
CA GLN A 7 -23.98 -94.87 31.84
C GLN A 7 -23.51 -93.86 32.87
N ALA A 8 -22.21 -93.91 33.16
CA ALA A 8 -21.53 -92.84 33.87
C ALA A 8 -21.28 -91.68 32.90
N ASN A 9 -21.51 -90.44 33.31
CA ASN A 9 -21.27 -89.27 32.49
C ASN A 9 -19.85 -88.76 32.68
N CYS A 10 -19.13 -88.55 31.57
CA CYS A 10 -17.85 -87.82 31.54
C CYS A 10 -16.79 -88.36 32.53
N GLY A 11 -16.79 -89.67 32.80
CA GLY A 11 -15.90 -90.30 33.79
C GLY A 11 -16.22 -89.97 35.26
N THR A 12 -17.39 -89.43 35.56
CA THR A 12 -17.88 -89.18 36.92
C THR A 12 -18.59 -90.42 37.50
N ASN A 13 -18.79 -90.45 38.81
CA ASN A 13 -19.36 -91.60 39.51
C ASN A 13 -20.89 -91.46 39.64
N ASP A 14 -21.59 -91.23 38.54
CA ASP A 14 -23.06 -91.07 38.50
C ASP A 14 -23.78 -92.22 37.76
N GLY A 15 -23.01 -93.19 37.27
CA GLY A 15 -23.55 -94.42 36.68
C GLY A 15 -24.26 -95.29 37.72
N THR A 16 -25.09 -96.21 37.23
CA THR A 16 -25.74 -97.24 38.05
C THR A 16 -25.57 -98.62 37.43
N ALA A 17 -25.41 -99.63 38.27
CA ALA A 17 -25.38 -101.03 37.89
C ALA A 17 -26.48 -101.78 38.65
N THR A 18 -27.41 -102.42 37.94
CA THR A 18 -28.57 -103.09 38.53
C THR A 18 -28.59 -104.57 38.17
N VAL A 19 -28.92 -105.41 39.15
CA VAL A 19 -29.12 -106.86 38.96
C VAL A 19 -30.49 -107.27 39.46
N ALA A 20 -31.26 -107.94 38.61
CA ALA A 20 -32.56 -108.52 38.95
C ALA A 20 -32.54 -110.05 38.90
N VAL A 21 -33.26 -110.69 39.82
CA VAL A 21 -33.46 -112.15 39.81
C VAL A 21 -34.66 -112.47 38.92
N VAL A 22 -34.41 -113.05 37.75
CA VAL A 22 -35.44 -113.35 36.74
C VAL A 22 -36.17 -114.68 36.95
N SER A 23 -35.53 -115.65 37.62
CA SER A 23 -36.10 -116.95 37.94
C SER A 23 -35.21 -117.71 38.93
N GLY A 24 -35.81 -118.58 39.74
CA GLY A 24 -35.14 -119.34 40.80
C GLY A 24 -34.98 -118.55 42.12
N GLY A 25 -34.57 -119.27 43.19
CA GLY A 25 -34.39 -118.74 44.54
C GLY A 25 -35.68 -118.64 45.36
N SER A 26 -35.55 -118.22 46.62
CA SER A 26 -36.60 -118.23 47.65
C SER A 26 -37.42 -116.94 47.73
N GLY A 27 -36.99 -115.86 47.05
CA GLY A 27 -37.65 -114.56 47.04
C GLY A 27 -37.07 -113.54 48.03
N ASP A 28 -36.17 -113.96 48.93
CA ASP A 28 -35.40 -113.08 49.83
C ASP A 28 -33.91 -113.13 49.46
N PHE A 29 -33.42 -112.01 48.92
CA PHE A 29 -32.07 -111.91 48.37
C PHE A 29 -31.30 -110.75 49.01
N SER A 30 -30.04 -111.01 49.36
CA SER A 30 -29.05 -109.98 49.64
C SER A 30 -28.04 -109.88 48.50
N TYR A 31 -27.43 -108.70 48.38
CA TYR A 31 -26.48 -108.38 47.33
C TYR A 31 -25.18 -107.99 48.00
N LEU A 32 -24.05 -108.39 47.43
CA LEU A 32 -22.73 -107.93 47.82
C LEU A 32 -21.98 -107.55 46.57
N TRP A 33 -21.88 -106.25 46.31
CA TRP A 33 -21.06 -105.72 45.23
C TRP A 33 -19.58 -105.77 45.62
N ASP A 34 -18.71 -105.82 44.61
CA ASP A 34 -17.27 -105.83 44.82
C ASP A 34 -16.75 -104.52 45.47
N ALA A 35 -15.45 -104.52 45.80
CA ALA A 35 -14.80 -103.35 46.39
C ALA A 35 -14.80 -102.13 45.45
N ALA A 36 -14.86 -102.32 44.13
CA ALA A 36 -14.90 -101.23 43.17
C ALA A 36 -16.25 -100.48 43.22
N ALA A 37 -17.35 -101.17 43.56
CA ALA A 37 -18.64 -100.56 43.86
C ALA A 37 -18.80 -100.18 45.35
N SER A 38 -17.70 -100.11 46.12
CA SER A 38 -17.68 -99.81 47.55
C SER A 38 -18.45 -100.79 48.44
N GLY A 39 -18.62 -102.05 48.01
CA GLY A 39 -19.29 -103.06 48.83
C GLY A 39 -20.78 -102.80 49.07
N GLN A 40 -21.44 -102.06 48.16
CA GLN A 40 -22.88 -101.78 48.25
C GLN A 40 -23.69 -103.09 48.40
N THR A 41 -24.85 -103.01 49.07
CA THR A 41 -25.64 -104.19 49.45
C THR A 41 -27.06 -104.23 48.88
N THR A 42 -27.36 -103.35 47.94
CA THR A 42 -28.66 -103.23 47.27
C THR A 42 -28.63 -103.85 45.87
N ALA A 43 -29.81 -104.17 45.32
CA ALA A 43 -29.95 -104.72 43.97
C ALA A 43 -29.37 -103.78 42.88
N THR A 44 -29.38 -102.48 43.15
CA THR A 44 -28.72 -101.46 42.33
C THR A 44 -27.55 -100.89 43.11
N ALA A 45 -26.34 -101.00 42.56
CA ALA A 45 -25.22 -100.16 42.95
C ALA A 45 -25.37 -98.80 42.25
N VAL A 46 -25.38 -97.74 43.05
CA VAL A 46 -25.46 -96.35 42.59
C VAL A 46 -24.11 -95.66 42.75
N SER A 47 -23.98 -94.53 42.06
CA SER A 47 -22.80 -93.69 42.10
C SER A 47 -21.49 -94.42 41.75
N VAL A 48 -21.54 -95.21 40.67
CA VAL A 48 -20.43 -96.03 40.19
C VAL A 48 -19.80 -95.42 38.92
N LEU A 49 -18.48 -95.52 38.79
CA LEU A 49 -17.73 -95.11 37.60
C LEU A 49 -17.99 -96.08 36.42
N ALA A 50 -17.57 -95.72 35.21
CA ALA A 50 -17.51 -96.65 34.09
C ALA A 50 -16.48 -97.76 34.37
N SER A 51 -16.96 -98.98 34.66
CA SER A 51 -16.15 -100.16 34.94
C SER A 51 -17.02 -101.42 34.90
N THR A 52 -16.41 -102.59 35.04
CA THR A 52 -17.11 -103.84 35.27
C THR A 52 -17.13 -104.16 36.77
N TYR A 53 -18.33 -104.26 37.33
CA TYR A 53 -18.56 -104.55 38.75
C TYR A 53 -19.05 -105.98 38.92
N GLY A 54 -18.38 -106.75 39.77
CA GLY A 54 -18.84 -108.03 40.26
C GLY A 54 -19.88 -107.87 41.36
N VAL A 55 -20.90 -108.75 41.35
CA VAL A 55 -21.88 -108.86 42.43
C VAL A 55 -22.21 -110.31 42.72
N THR A 56 -22.17 -110.65 44.01
CA THR A 56 -22.65 -111.91 44.54
C THR A 56 -24.08 -111.71 45.03
N VAL A 57 -25.03 -112.44 44.43
CA VAL A 57 -26.42 -112.49 44.90
C VAL A 57 -26.55 -113.70 45.82
N ILE A 58 -27.02 -113.48 47.04
CA ILE A 58 -27.14 -114.49 48.09
C ILE A 58 -28.62 -114.70 48.38
N ASP A 59 -29.09 -115.94 48.29
CA ASP A 59 -30.41 -116.33 48.76
C ASP A 59 -30.37 -116.50 50.29
N ASN A 60 -31.04 -115.61 51.02
CA ASN A 60 -30.96 -115.55 52.49
C ASN A 60 -31.61 -116.76 53.17
N ILE A 61 -32.44 -117.53 52.46
CA ILE A 61 -33.15 -118.71 52.98
C ILE A 61 -32.36 -119.98 52.69
N THR A 62 -31.85 -120.14 51.46
CA THR A 62 -31.14 -121.37 51.05
C THR A 62 -29.63 -121.30 51.23
N GLY A 63 -29.07 -120.10 51.41
CA GLY A 63 -27.62 -119.87 51.50
C GLY A 63 -26.87 -120.05 50.17
N CYS A 64 -27.58 -120.35 49.08
CA CYS A 64 -26.98 -120.45 47.74
C CYS A 64 -26.52 -119.07 47.26
N THR A 65 -25.36 -119.01 46.61
CA THR A 65 -24.83 -117.79 46.02
C THR A 65 -24.70 -117.90 44.50
N LYS A 66 -24.86 -116.78 43.80
CA LYS A 66 -24.59 -116.68 42.37
C LYS A 66 -23.89 -115.37 42.04
N ASP A 67 -22.73 -115.50 41.40
CA ASP A 67 -21.98 -114.34 40.91
C ASP A 67 -22.41 -113.93 39.51
N THR A 68 -22.41 -112.63 39.27
CA THR A 68 -22.52 -112.03 37.94
C THR A 68 -21.74 -110.73 37.89
N THR A 69 -21.65 -110.12 36.71
CA THR A 69 -20.96 -108.85 36.50
C THR A 69 -21.86 -107.89 35.72
N VAL A 70 -21.77 -106.60 36.04
CA VAL A 70 -22.41 -105.52 35.28
C VAL A 70 -21.33 -104.56 34.79
N THR A 71 -21.28 -104.32 33.47
CA THR A 71 -20.37 -103.34 32.88
C THR A 71 -21.10 -102.03 32.67
N VAL A 72 -20.70 -101.00 33.43
CA VAL A 72 -21.12 -99.61 33.25
C VAL A 72 -20.19 -98.96 32.23
N THR A 73 -20.73 -98.38 31.17
CA THR A 73 -19.96 -97.62 30.16
C THR A 73 -19.98 -96.13 30.47
N SER A 74 -19.02 -95.37 29.92
CA SER A 74 -19.01 -93.91 30.00
C SER A 74 -19.62 -93.31 28.74
N THR A 75 -20.33 -92.20 28.88
CA THR A 75 -20.64 -91.34 27.74
C THR A 75 -19.35 -90.73 27.17
N THR A 76 -19.33 -90.49 25.86
CA THR A 76 -18.20 -89.84 25.18
C THR A 76 -18.10 -88.39 25.65
N GLY A 77 -16.94 -88.01 26.18
CA GLY A 77 -16.68 -86.62 26.58
C GLY A 77 -16.80 -85.64 25.41
N ILE A 78 -16.79 -84.35 25.75
CA ILE A 78 -16.82 -83.26 24.78
C ILE A 78 -15.40 -82.69 24.58
N THR A 79 -15.00 -82.52 23.32
CA THR A 79 -13.80 -81.77 22.95
C THR A 79 -14.22 -80.50 22.23
N VAL A 80 -13.69 -79.36 22.68
CA VAL A 80 -13.97 -78.03 22.12
C VAL A 80 -12.70 -77.51 21.48
N THR A 81 -12.83 -76.94 20.29
CA THR A 81 -11.77 -76.14 19.65
C THR A 81 -12.33 -74.76 19.35
N ALA A 82 -11.74 -73.72 19.90
CA ALA A 82 -12.11 -72.35 19.62
C ALA A 82 -11.49 -71.92 18.29
N ASN A 83 -12.33 -71.55 17.31
CA ASN A 83 -11.89 -71.09 16.01
C ASN A 83 -12.04 -69.58 15.93
N PHE A 84 -10.95 -68.93 15.58
CA PHE A 84 -10.91 -67.51 15.29
C PHE A 84 -11.64 -67.19 13.97
N ILE A 85 -12.40 -66.09 13.95
CA ILE A 85 -12.97 -65.52 12.72
C ILE A 85 -12.20 -64.27 12.31
N GLN A 86 -12.17 -63.27 13.20
CA GLN A 86 -11.56 -61.97 12.93
C GLN A 86 -11.15 -61.24 14.21
N ASP A 87 -10.15 -60.38 14.06
CA ASP A 87 -9.74 -59.40 15.06
C ASP A 87 -10.73 -58.22 15.09
N ALA A 88 -10.64 -57.37 16.10
CA ALA A 88 -11.38 -56.11 16.12
C ALA A 88 -10.89 -55.19 14.98
N GLN A 89 -11.80 -54.51 14.29
CA GLN A 89 -11.46 -53.75 13.08
C GLN A 89 -10.73 -52.44 13.38
N CYS A 90 -11.00 -51.85 14.55
CA CYS A 90 -10.35 -50.64 15.06
C CYS A 90 -9.83 -50.87 16.48
N ASN A 91 -8.84 -50.06 16.89
CA ASN A 91 -8.38 -50.05 18.27
C ASN A 91 -9.55 -49.70 19.21
N GLY A 92 -9.83 -50.59 20.18
CA GLY A 92 -10.96 -50.46 21.12
C GLY A 92 -12.33 -50.86 20.57
N ALA A 93 -12.43 -51.35 19.33
CA ALA A 93 -13.70 -51.87 18.79
C ALA A 93 -14.08 -53.21 19.44
N THR A 94 -15.37 -53.57 19.37
CA THR A 94 -15.94 -54.78 20.01
C THR A 94 -16.48 -55.78 18.99
N ASP A 95 -15.93 -55.78 17.79
CA ASP A 95 -16.38 -56.53 16.61
C ASP A 95 -15.46 -57.70 16.24
N GLY A 96 -14.49 -58.02 17.09
CA GLY A 96 -13.71 -59.26 16.98
C GLY A 96 -14.60 -60.47 17.22
N SER A 97 -14.33 -61.59 16.55
CA SER A 97 -15.23 -62.74 16.54
C SER A 97 -14.54 -64.09 16.50
N ALA A 98 -15.17 -65.08 17.13
CA ALA A 98 -14.74 -66.47 17.21
C ALA A 98 -15.95 -67.41 17.37
N TYR A 99 -15.78 -68.70 17.10
CA TYR A 99 -16.82 -69.72 17.29
C TYR A 99 -16.19 -71.07 17.70
N PRO A 100 -16.87 -71.92 18.50
CA PRO A 100 -16.36 -73.23 18.85
C PRO A 100 -16.74 -74.29 17.81
N THR A 101 -15.82 -75.21 17.52
CA THR A 101 -16.10 -76.52 16.90
C THR A 101 -16.17 -77.57 18.01
N ILE A 102 -17.22 -78.38 18.00
CA ILE A 102 -17.49 -79.39 19.03
C ILE A 102 -17.34 -80.79 18.43
N VAL A 103 -16.62 -81.68 19.12
CA VAL A 103 -16.51 -83.11 18.79
C VAL A 103 -16.89 -83.95 20.02
N GLY A 104 -17.84 -84.88 19.86
CA GLY A 104 -18.39 -85.67 20.96
C GLY A 104 -19.55 -85.00 21.69
N GLY A 105 -19.91 -85.52 22.87
CA GLY A 105 -21.03 -85.04 23.69
C GLY A 105 -22.44 -85.31 23.13
N THR A 106 -23.46 -84.96 23.92
CA THR A 106 -24.89 -85.10 23.59
C THR A 106 -25.57 -83.74 23.52
N ALA A 107 -26.20 -83.41 22.39
CA ALA A 107 -26.97 -82.18 22.24
C ALA A 107 -28.27 -82.21 23.08
N PRO A 108 -28.82 -81.05 23.51
CA PRO A 108 -28.38 -79.67 23.23
C PRO A 108 -27.09 -79.26 23.96
N PHE A 109 -26.36 -78.30 23.37
CA PHE A 109 -25.17 -77.69 23.98
C PHE A 109 -25.47 -76.30 24.51
N SER A 110 -24.82 -75.93 25.61
CA SER A 110 -24.80 -74.57 26.17
C SER A 110 -23.39 -73.98 26.08
N PHE A 111 -23.30 -72.68 25.83
CA PHE A 111 -22.03 -71.98 25.59
C PHE A 111 -21.79 -70.94 26.68
N SER A 112 -20.54 -70.74 27.07
CA SER A 112 -20.11 -69.68 27.97
C SER A 112 -18.73 -69.19 27.58
N TRP A 113 -18.67 -68.02 26.95
CA TRP A 113 -17.44 -67.27 26.76
C TRP A 113 -17.18 -66.42 28.00
N THR A 114 -15.97 -66.50 28.54
CA THR A 114 -15.57 -65.76 29.73
C THR A 114 -14.22 -65.09 29.55
N ALA A 115 -14.10 -63.88 30.10
CA ALA A 115 -12.85 -63.16 30.32
C ALA A 115 -13.02 -62.27 31.56
N THR A 116 -11.96 -61.60 32.02
CA THR A 116 -12.03 -60.70 33.19
C THR A 116 -13.10 -59.62 32.97
N GLY A 117 -14.20 -59.69 33.72
CA GLY A 117 -15.31 -58.73 33.60
C GLY A 117 -16.21 -58.92 32.36
N PHE A 118 -16.09 -60.01 31.62
CA PHE A 118 -16.91 -60.30 30.42
C PHE A 118 -17.49 -61.72 30.46
N THR A 119 -18.77 -61.83 30.09
CA THR A 119 -19.46 -63.11 29.90
C THR A 119 -20.43 -63.03 28.73
N GLN A 120 -20.46 -64.05 27.87
CA GLN A 120 -21.46 -64.20 26.80
C GLN A 120 -21.87 -65.67 26.67
N THR A 121 -23.12 -65.95 26.28
CA THR A 121 -23.67 -67.31 26.22
C THR A 121 -24.04 -67.79 24.82
N ASP A 122 -23.70 -67.02 23.79
CA ASP A 122 -23.96 -67.36 22.39
C ASP A 122 -22.89 -68.29 21.82
N SER A 123 -23.22 -68.98 20.73
CA SER A 123 -22.29 -69.86 20.02
C SER A 123 -21.25 -69.09 19.20
N ILE A 124 -21.44 -67.79 18.98
CA ILE A 124 -20.48 -66.91 18.29
C ILE A 124 -20.10 -65.80 19.25
N LEU A 125 -18.80 -65.67 19.50
CA LEU A 125 -18.22 -64.56 20.25
C LEU A 125 -18.27 -63.28 19.42
N THR A 126 -18.64 -62.18 20.07
CA THR A 126 -18.46 -60.81 19.58
C THR A 126 -17.90 -59.97 20.72
N ALA A 127 -16.65 -59.53 20.60
CA ALA A 127 -15.95 -58.88 21.70
C ALA A 127 -14.78 -58.00 21.25
N ALA A 128 -14.23 -57.24 22.18
CA ALA A 128 -13.00 -56.48 21.97
C ALA A 128 -11.77 -57.39 21.92
N ALA A 129 -10.59 -56.80 21.69
CA ALA A 129 -9.33 -57.50 21.84
C ALA A 129 -9.17 -58.06 23.27
N GLY A 130 -8.76 -59.33 23.37
CA GLY A 130 -8.68 -60.03 24.64
C GLY A 130 -8.52 -61.54 24.49
N SER A 131 -8.32 -62.22 25.61
CA SER A 131 -8.25 -63.68 25.70
C SER A 131 -9.56 -64.21 26.28
N TYR A 132 -10.28 -65.02 25.51
CA TYR A 132 -11.60 -65.53 25.86
C TYR A 132 -11.58 -67.04 26.00
N THR A 133 -12.07 -67.53 27.13
CA THR A 133 -12.24 -68.97 27.37
C THR A 133 -13.67 -69.35 27.02
N ILE A 134 -13.85 -70.23 26.03
CA ILE A 134 -15.15 -70.88 25.78
C ILE A 134 -15.24 -72.12 26.65
N THR A 135 -16.35 -72.25 27.39
CA THR A 135 -16.79 -73.50 27.99
C THR A 135 -18.08 -73.94 27.30
N VAL A 136 -18.10 -75.17 26.79
CA VAL A 136 -19.30 -75.79 26.23
C VAL A 136 -19.73 -76.93 27.16
N THR A 137 -21.00 -76.95 27.53
CA THR A 137 -21.59 -78.03 28.33
C THR A 137 -22.66 -78.75 27.51
N ASP A 138 -22.59 -80.08 27.49
CA ASP A 138 -23.58 -80.93 26.82
C ASP A 138 -24.78 -81.26 27.73
N ASP A 139 -25.80 -81.95 27.20
CA ASP A 139 -27.04 -82.28 27.93
C ASP A 139 -26.83 -83.24 29.12
N ASN A 140 -25.75 -84.02 29.09
CA ASN A 140 -25.35 -84.92 30.16
C ASN A 140 -24.44 -84.25 31.20
N GLY A 141 -24.15 -82.95 31.06
CA GLY A 141 -23.30 -82.18 31.96
C GLY A 141 -21.79 -82.28 31.68
N CYS A 142 -21.37 -82.88 30.55
CA CYS A 142 -19.97 -82.90 30.15
C CYS A 142 -19.51 -81.53 29.68
N THR A 143 -18.39 -81.06 30.22
CA THR A 143 -17.80 -79.77 29.89
C THR A 143 -16.51 -79.90 29.09
N GLY A 144 -16.33 -79.07 28.08
CA GLY A 144 -15.08 -78.91 27.35
C GLY A 144 -14.77 -77.43 27.22
N SER A 145 -13.49 -77.08 27.21
CA SER A 145 -13.08 -75.69 27.12
C SER A 145 -11.87 -75.49 26.24
N ASP A 146 -11.80 -74.32 25.62
CA ASP A 146 -10.64 -73.87 24.86
C ASP A 146 -10.52 -72.34 24.95
N VAL A 147 -9.38 -71.80 24.54
CA VAL A 147 -9.09 -70.37 24.58
C VAL A 147 -8.87 -69.83 23.17
N VAL A 148 -9.45 -68.67 22.88
CA VAL A 148 -9.15 -67.88 21.68
C VAL A 148 -8.63 -66.51 22.07
N ILE A 149 -7.74 -65.96 21.26
CA ILE A 149 -7.22 -64.60 21.41
C ILE A 149 -7.77 -63.77 20.26
N ILE A 150 -8.41 -62.65 20.60
CA ILE A 150 -8.83 -61.61 19.67
C ILE A 150 -7.80 -60.48 19.77
N GLY A 151 -7.20 -60.08 18.65
CA GLY A 151 -6.32 -58.93 18.53
C GLY A 151 -7.04 -57.65 18.11
N GLU A 152 -6.28 -56.57 18.01
CA GLU A 152 -6.70 -55.28 17.45
C GLU A 152 -5.51 -54.58 16.77
N PRO A 153 -5.75 -53.68 15.81
CA PRO A 153 -4.68 -52.85 15.25
C PRO A 153 -4.20 -51.79 16.26
N THR A 154 -3.01 -51.23 15.99
CA THR A 154 -2.58 -49.98 16.63
C THR A 154 -3.55 -48.85 16.30
N PRO A 155 -3.80 -47.86 17.18
CA PRO A 155 -4.68 -46.74 16.87
C PRO A 155 -4.17 -45.95 15.66
N VAL A 156 -5.10 -45.36 14.90
CA VAL A 156 -4.75 -44.35 13.88
C VAL A 156 -4.25 -43.11 14.61
N VAL A 157 -3.18 -42.50 14.12
CA VAL A 157 -2.63 -41.24 14.64
C VAL A 157 -2.49 -40.27 13.48
N ALA A 158 -3.22 -39.16 13.55
CA ALA A 158 -3.16 -38.06 12.60
C ALA A 158 -2.08 -37.05 13.03
N SER A 159 -1.33 -36.51 12.06
CA SER A 159 -0.30 -35.51 12.29
C SER A 159 -0.20 -34.55 11.11
N ILE A 160 0.36 -33.36 11.36
CA ILE A 160 0.68 -32.38 10.32
C ILE A 160 2.15 -32.55 9.94
N ALA A 161 2.41 -32.97 8.70
CA ALA A 161 3.75 -33.18 8.18
C ALA A 161 4.44 -31.86 7.82
N SER A 162 3.67 -30.92 7.25
CA SER A 162 4.14 -29.57 6.91
C SER A 162 2.96 -28.62 6.72
N SER A 163 3.19 -27.33 6.92
CA SER A 163 2.25 -26.26 6.57
C SER A 163 2.99 -25.05 6.01
N THR A 164 2.28 -24.28 5.19
CA THR A 164 2.74 -22.99 4.65
C THR A 164 1.63 -21.97 4.93
N ASP A 165 2.01 -20.88 5.59
CA ASP A 165 1.10 -19.75 5.85
C ASP A 165 0.76 -19.01 4.54
N VAL A 166 -0.27 -18.17 4.59
CA VAL A 166 -0.66 -17.33 3.46
C VAL A 166 0.50 -16.38 3.10
N SER A 167 0.76 -16.16 1.81
CA SER A 167 1.90 -15.33 1.39
C SER A 167 1.72 -13.85 1.73
N CYS A 168 0.52 -13.30 1.48
CA CYS A 168 0.18 -11.91 1.72
C CYS A 168 -1.17 -11.78 2.42
N PHE A 169 -1.32 -10.70 3.18
CA PHE A 169 -2.58 -10.40 3.85
C PHE A 169 -3.77 -10.43 2.87
N GLY A 170 -4.78 -11.25 3.19
CA GLY A 170 -6.01 -11.38 2.40
C GLY A 170 -5.92 -12.30 1.17
N LEU A 171 -4.79 -12.97 0.93
CA LEU A 171 -4.71 -14.06 -0.03
C LEU A 171 -5.18 -15.39 0.59
N THR A 172 -5.30 -16.40 -0.27
CA THR A 172 -5.85 -17.72 0.05
C THR A 172 -4.93 -18.82 -0.45
N ASP A 173 -3.61 -18.65 -0.37
CA ASP A 173 -2.61 -19.55 -0.97
C ASP A 173 -1.85 -20.41 0.05
N GLY A 174 -2.32 -20.43 1.30
CA GLY A 174 -1.82 -21.31 2.34
C GLY A 174 -2.03 -22.79 2.00
N SER A 175 -1.26 -23.66 2.66
CA SER A 175 -1.37 -25.11 2.48
C SER A 175 -0.98 -25.89 3.73
N ALA A 176 -1.53 -27.10 3.87
CA ALA A 176 -1.15 -28.04 4.91
C ALA A 176 -1.15 -29.47 4.38
N THR A 177 -0.14 -30.25 4.78
CA THR A 177 0.00 -31.67 4.42
C THR A 177 -0.12 -32.51 5.67
N ALA A 178 -1.08 -33.43 5.69
CA ALA A 178 -1.31 -34.36 6.78
C ALA A 178 -0.54 -35.68 6.58
N ALA A 179 -0.34 -36.42 7.66
CA ALA A 179 0.17 -37.78 7.65
C ALA A 179 -0.59 -38.64 8.67
N GLY A 180 -0.95 -39.85 8.25
CA GLY A 180 -1.50 -40.89 9.12
C GLY A 180 -0.45 -41.94 9.46
N THR A 181 -0.50 -42.48 10.67
CA THR A 181 0.24 -43.69 11.08
C THR A 181 -0.66 -44.63 11.88
N GLY A 182 -0.28 -45.91 12.02
CA GLY A 182 -1.08 -46.90 12.73
C GLY A 182 -2.31 -47.37 11.96
N GLY A 183 -3.34 -47.85 12.67
CA GLY A 183 -4.53 -48.45 12.07
C GLY A 183 -4.27 -49.76 11.32
N THR A 184 -5.21 -50.10 10.46
CA THR A 184 -5.16 -51.24 9.56
C THR A 184 -4.42 -50.84 8.28
N GLY A 185 -3.44 -51.66 7.85
CA GLY A 185 -2.59 -51.35 6.70
C GLY A 185 -3.39 -50.98 5.43
N GLY A 186 -2.85 -50.04 4.65
CA GLY A 186 -3.52 -49.52 3.46
C GLY A 186 -3.17 -48.06 3.20
N THR A 187 -3.92 -47.43 2.30
CA THR A 187 -3.87 -45.98 2.07
C THR A 187 -4.82 -45.27 3.01
N TYR A 188 -4.36 -44.21 3.66
CA TYR A 188 -5.24 -43.32 4.43
C TYR A 188 -6.10 -42.45 3.52
N SER A 189 -7.31 -42.14 3.98
CA SER A 189 -8.18 -41.10 3.43
C SER A 189 -8.16 -39.88 4.32
N TYR A 190 -8.43 -38.71 3.74
CA TYR A 190 -8.35 -37.42 4.41
C TYR A 190 -9.68 -36.68 4.21
N LEU A 191 -10.07 -35.89 5.21
CA LEU A 191 -11.16 -34.92 5.11
C LEU A 191 -10.80 -33.68 5.92
N TRP A 192 -10.67 -32.55 5.24
CA TRP A 192 -10.33 -31.27 5.85
C TRP A 192 -11.61 -30.46 6.13
N ASP A 193 -11.78 -29.98 7.36
CA ASP A 193 -12.83 -29.05 7.77
C ASP A 193 -12.22 -27.65 7.97
N PRO A 194 -12.85 -26.56 7.51
CA PRO A 194 -14.16 -26.46 6.83
C PRO A 194 -14.15 -26.62 5.31
N THR A 195 -13.01 -26.93 4.67
CA THR A 195 -12.89 -26.86 3.20
C THR A 195 -13.52 -28.05 2.45
N GLY A 196 -13.73 -29.18 3.12
CA GLY A 196 -14.18 -30.43 2.52
C GLY A 196 -13.16 -31.11 1.60
N GLN A 197 -11.90 -30.67 1.58
CA GLN A 197 -10.87 -31.28 0.72
C GLN A 197 -10.55 -32.70 1.19
N THR A 198 -10.24 -33.61 0.26
CA THR A 198 -10.04 -35.06 0.56
C THR A 198 -8.65 -35.60 0.21
N THR A 199 -7.74 -34.71 -0.20
CA THR A 199 -6.35 -35.04 -0.49
C THR A 199 -5.47 -34.95 0.76
N GLN A 200 -4.33 -35.62 0.74
CA GLN A 200 -3.34 -35.55 1.83
C GLN A 200 -2.87 -34.11 2.10
N THR A 201 -2.69 -33.33 1.03
CA THR A 201 -2.40 -31.90 1.09
C THR A 201 -3.67 -31.11 0.81
N ALA A 202 -4.06 -30.25 1.73
CA ALA A 202 -5.02 -29.19 1.48
C ALA A 202 -4.30 -27.94 0.97
N THR A 203 -4.87 -27.31 -0.04
CA THR A 203 -4.31 -26.11 -0.70
C THR A 203 -5.37 -25.04 -0.80
N ASN A 204 -4.96 -23.84 -1.17
CA ASN A 204 -5.80 -22.66 -1.25
C ASN A 204 -6.49 -22.35 0.10
N LEU A 205 -5.71 -22.36 1.17
CA LEU A 205 -6.18 -22.09 2.52
C LEU A 205 -5.99 -20.60 2.85
N ASP A 206 -7.00 -20.01 3.46
CA ASP A 206 -6.98 -18.68 4.04
C ASP A 206 -6.36 -18.76 5.45
N ASN A 207 -6.17 -17.62 6.12
CA ASN A 207 -5.80 -17.65 7.52
C ASN A 207 -6.92 -18.27 8.36
N GLY A 208 -6.56 -19.17 9.27
CA GLY A 208 -7.56 -19.88 10.06
C GLY A 208 -7.07 -21.18 10.66
N THR A 209 -7.95 -21.84 11.40
CA THR A 209 -7.72 -23.19 11.93
C THR A 209 -8.44 -24.20 11.07
N TYR A 210 -7.74 -25.24 10.67
CA TYR A 210 -8.26 -26.35 9.88
C TYR A 210 -8.06 -27.65 10.64
N THR A 211 -9.08 -28.50 10.63
CA THR A 211 -9.02 -29.84 11.22
C THR A 211 -8.95 -30.85 10.09
N VAL A 212 -7.98 -31.76 10.11
CA VAL A 212 -7.95 -32.90 9.20
C VAL A 212 -8.35 -34.16 9.95
N ILE A 213 -9.34 -34.86 9.41
CA ILE A 213 -9.71 -36.22 9.83
C ILE A 213 -8.97 -37.19 8.92
N VAL A 214 -8.19 -38.08 9.51
CA VAL A 214 -7.47 -39.13 8.79
C VAL A 214 -8.13 -40.47 9.11
N ALA A 215 -8.55 -41.20 8.09
CA ALA A 215 -9.15 -42.52 8.24
C ALA A 215 -8.33 -43.61 7.56
N ASP A 216 -8.20 -44.78 8.20
CA ASP A 216 -7.62 -45.96 7.57
C ASP A 216 -8.62 -46.70 6.66
N SER A 217 -8.23 -47.88 6.17
CA SER A 217 -9.06 -48.72 5.28
C SER A 217 -10.31 -49.31 5.96
N ASN A 218 -10.32 -49.38 7.29
CA ASN A 218 -11.46 -49.85 8.11
C ASN A 218 -12.31 -48.68 8.65
N SER A 219 -12.07 -47.45 8.18
CA SER A 219 -12.74 -46.24 8.66
C SER A 219 -12.48 -45.91 10.13
N CYS A 220 -11.37 -46.40 10.69
CA CYS A 220 -10.88 -45.95 11.99
C CYS A 220 -10.28 -44.56 11.82
N ILE A 221 -10.64 -43.61 12.68
CA ILE A 221 -10.29 -42.20 12.51
C ILE A 221 -9.46 -41.64 13.67
N ASP A 222 -8.63 -40.66 13.34
CA ASP A 222 -8.07 -39.68 14.27
C ASP A 222 -8.06 -38.30 13.59
N SER A 223 -7.95 -37.23 14.37
CA SER A 223 -7.97 -35.86 13.85
C SER A 223 -6.93 -34.96 14.50
N VAL A 224 -6.40 -34.02 13.72
CA VAL A 224 -5.43 -33.03 14.19
C VAL A 224 -5.73 -31.66 13.59
N ASP A 225 -5.45 -30.61 14.36
CA ASP A 225 -5.62 -29.22 13.92
C ASP A 225 -4.30 -28.64 13.38
N VAL A 226 -4.43 -27.75 12.40
CA VAL A 226 -3.36 -26.87 11.92
C VAL A 226 -3.87 -25.43 11.88
N ILE A 227 -3.02 -24.48 12.24
CA ILE A 227 -3.31 -23.05 12.11
C ILE A 227 -2.49 -22.52 10.94
N ILE A 228 -3.18 -21.98 9.93
CA ILE A 228 -2.58 -21.21 8.85
C ILE A 228 -2.62 -19.74 9.28
N GLN A 229 -1.46 -19.12 9.37
CA GLN A 229 -1.36 -17.70 9.72
C GLN A 229 -1.57 -16.83 8.49
N ASP A 230 -1.92 -15.57 8.76
CA ASP A 230 -2.02 -14.56 7.73
C ASP A 230 -0.64 -14.14 7.23
N GLY A 231 -0.61 -13.64 5.99
CA GLY A 231 0.62 -13.23 5.34
C GLY A 231 1.12 -11.86 5.80
N LEU A 232 2.23 -11.43 5.20
CA LEU A 232 2.78 -10.10 5.46
C LEU A 232 1.80 -9.02 4.98
N ILE A 233 1.65 -7.96 5.79
CA ILE A 233 0.98 -6.72 5.38
C ILE A 233 2.04 -5.78 4.80
N VAL A 234 1.83 -5.35 3.56
CA VAL A 234 2.60 -4.26 2.94
C VAL A 234 1.70 -3.03 2.91
N THR A 235 2.24 -1.86 3.23
CA THR A 235 1.50 -0.60 3.18
C THR A 235 2.31 0.45 2.43
N ALA A 236 1.77 0.93 1.32
CA ALA A 236 2.34 2.00 0.54
C ALA A 236 1.90 3.35 1.13
N ASN A 237 2.86 4.24 1.33
CA ASN A 237 2.59 5.60 1.77
C ASN A 237 3.79 6.48 1.44
N TYR A 238 3.55 7.75 1.16
CA TYR A 238 4.65 8.69 0.92
C TYR A 238 4.25 10.13 1.22
N THR A 239 5.26 10.97 1.38
CA THR A 239 5.13 12.42 1.41
C THR A 239 5.79 13.03 0.19
N ILE A 240 5.30 14.20 -0.21
CA ILE A 240 5.80 14.98 -1.34
C ILE A 240 6.40 16.25 -0.77
N ASP A 241 7.63 16.56 -1.19
CA ASP A 241 8.19 17.91 -1.08
C ASP A 241 7.75 18.68 -2.32
N ASP A 242 6.84 19.64 -2.10
CA ASP A 242 6.19 20.44 -3.14
C ASP A 242 6.54 21.93 -3.03
N ASP A 243 7.69 22.26 -2.42
CA ASP A 243 8.18 23.63 -2.28
C ASP A 243 8.53 24.29 -3.64
N GLN A 244 8.71 23.50 -4.71
CA GLN A 244 9.06 23.99 -6.06
C GLN A 244 8.08 23.46 -7.12
N GLN A 245 6.97 24.17 -7.32
CA GLN A 245 5.90 23.79 -8.26
C GLN A 245 5.91 24.55 -9.59
N CYS A 246 6.62 25.67 -9.68
CA CYS A 246 6.62 26.51 -10.88
C CYS A 246 7.38 25.87 -12.04
N PHE A 247 6.78 25.87 -13.22
CA PHE A 247 7.26 25.15 -14.40
C PHE A 247 8.77 25.17 -14.64
N ASP A 248 9.41 26.35 -14.70
CA ASP A 248 10.84 26.46 -15.06
C ASP A 248 11.82 25.96 -13.98
N VAL A 249 11.35 25.79 -12.74
CA VAL A 249 12.19 25.40 -11.60
C VAL A 249 11.64 24.19 -10.85
N ASN A 250 10.59 23.54 -11.37
CA ASN A 250 9.87 22.51 -10.64
C ASN A 250 10.79 21.34 -10.28
N SER A 251 10.70 20.87 -9.05
CA SER A 251 11.43 19.69 -8.58
C SER A 251 10.71 19.10 -7.37
N PHE A 252 10.23 17.87 -7.51
CA PHE A 252 9.47 17.18 -6.48
C PHE A 252 10.33 16.09 -5.84
N GLY A 253 10.43 16.13 -4.51
CA GLY A 253 11.04 15.06 -3.72
C GLY A 253 9.97 14.11 -3.21
N PHE A 254 10.12 12.82 -3.48
CA PHE A 254 9.20 11.79 -2.96
C PHE A 254 9.88 11.02 -1.86
N THR A 255 9.30 11.03 -0.66
CA THR A 255 9.82 10.27 0.49
C THR A 255 8.84 9.17 0.85
N ASN A 256 9.28 7.92 0.71
CA ASN A 256 8.52 6.77 1.17
C ASN A 256 8.34 6.85 2.69
N THR A 257 7.10 6.83 3.13
CA THR A 257 6.70 6.70 4.55
C THR A 257 5.93 5.40 4.80
N GLY A 258 5.72 4.62 3.73
CA GLY A 258 5.18 3.29 3.77
C GLY A 258 6.18 2.32 4.39
N ASN A 259 5.62 1.38 5.16
CA ASN A 259 6.22 0.14 5.63
C ASN A 259 7.10 0.16 6.91
N THR A 260 6.65 -0.62 7.90
CA THR A 260 7.44 -1.18 9.00
C THR A 260 7.52 -2.71 8.82
N GLY A 261 8.55 -3.21 8.13
CA GLY A 261 8.83 -4.65 8.03
C GLY A 261 9.08 -5.17 6.61
N GLY A 262 10.34 -5.27 6.20
CA GLY A 262 10.78 -6.21 5.17
C GLY A 262 10.52 -5.90 3.68
N VAL A 263 10.09 -4.70 3.31
CA VAL A 263 9.96 -4.30 1.89
C VAL A 263 11.30 -4.28 1.17
N THR A 264 11.32 -4.77 -0.07
CA THR A 264 12.56 -4.99 -0.84
C THR A 264 12.65 -4.14 -2.10
N THR A 265 11.53 -3.73 -2.69
CA THR A 265 11.50 -3.02 -3.97
C THR A 265 10.37 -1.99 -4.04
N PHE A 266 10.62 -0.89 -4.74
CA PHE A 266 9.71 0.22 -4.96
C PHE A 266 9.50 0.41 -6.46
N GLU A 267 8.32 0.86 -6.87
CA GLU A 267 8.05 1.31 -8.24
C GLU A 267 7.28 2.62 -8.20
N TRP A 268 7.82 3.64 -8.85
CA TRP A 268 7.21 4.96 -8.95
C TRP A 268 6.83 5.23 -10.41
N ASN A 269 5.57 5.57 -10.63
CA ASN A 269 5.08 6.11 -11.89
C ASN A 269 4.65 7.56 -11.65
N PHE A 270 5.34 8.50 -12.29
CA PHE A 270 5.13 9.93 -12.06
C PHE A 270 3.92 10.52 -12.82
N GLY A 271 3.25 9.73 -13.67
CA GLY A 271 2.02 10.13 -14.35
C GLY A 271 2.21 10.96 -15.63
N ASP A 272 3.44 11.19 -16.07
CA ASP A 272 3.82 12.00 -17.24
C ASP A 272 4.35 11.15 -18.43
N GLY A 273 4.36 9.83 -18.29
CA GLY A 273 4.90 8.90 -19.29
C GLY A 273 6.42 8.75 -19.26
N SER A 274 7.09 9.34 -18.26
CA SER A 274 8.50 9.06 -17.98
C SER A 274 8.73 7.60 -17.55
N ALA A 275 9.99 7.16 -17.57
CA ALA A 275 10.34 5.83 -17.09
C ALA A 275 10.09 5.71 -15.58
N VAL A 276 9.64 4.52 -15.15
CA VAL A 276 9.43 4.25 -13.73
C VAL A 276 10.74 4.33 -12.94
N SER A 277 10.67 4.81 -11.70
CA SER A 277 11.81 4.79 -10.77
C SER A 277 11.70 3.62 -9.80
N LEU A 278 12.83 2.97 -9.51
CA LEU A 278 12.92 1.89 -8.52
C LEU A 278 13.62 2.33 -7.22
N GLN A 279 13.91 3.61 -7.08
CA GLN A 279 14.52 4.16 -5.88
C GLN A 279 13.48 4.26 -4.75
N GLU A 280 13.92 4.12 -3.51
CA GLU A 280 13.04 4.31 -2.34
C GLU A 280 12.52 5.75 -2.25
N ASN A 281 13.41 6.73 -2.41
CA ASN A 281 13.10 8.16 -2.33
C ASN A 281 13.61 8.90 -3.58
N PRO A 282 12.88 8.84 -4.71
CA PRO A 282 13.29 9.51 -5.93
C PRO A 282 12.98 11.01 -5.90
N THR A 283 13.62 11.73 -6.83
CA THR A 283 13.25 13.10 -7.21
C THR A 283 12.79 13.09 -8.67
N HIS A 284 11.81 13.92 -9.02
CA HIS A 284 11.33 14.05 -10.40
C HIS A 284 11.06 15.50 -10.79
N ASN A 285 11.23 15.79 -12.09
CA ASN A 285 10.95 17.07 -12.70
C ASN A 285 10.02 16.84 -13.90
N TYR A 286 8.98 17.64 -14.03
CA TYR A 286 8.00 17.53 -15.10
C TYR A 286 8.35 18.46 -16.26
N GLY A 287 8.19 17.93 -17.47
CA GLY A 287 8.50 18.64 -18.72
C GLY A 287 7.38 19.54 -19.25
N ASP A 288 6.17 19.44 -18.68
CA ASP A 288 5.01 20.27 -19.03
C ASP A 288 4.28 20.74 -17.75
N THR A 289 3.44 21.76 -17.89
CA THR A 289 2.51 22.18 -16.82
C THR A 289 1.31 21.26 -16.77
N GLY A 290 0.76 21.02 -15.59
CA GLY A 290 -0.43 20.18 -15.44
C GLY A 290 -0.52 19.53 -14.07
N THR A 291 -1.56 18.71 -13.90
CA THR A 291 -1.73 17.90 -12.69
C THR A 291 -1.43 16.45 -13.04
N TYR A 292 -0.49 15.85 -12.30
CA TYR A 292 0.00 14.50 -12.51
C TYR A 292 -0.37 13.61 -11.33
N THR A 293 -0.87 12.40 -11.63
CA THR A 293 -1.12 11.38 -10.61
C THR A 293 0.14 10.55 -10.43
N VAL A 294 0.79 10.73 -9.29
CA VAL A 294 1.97 9.96 -8.90
C VAL A 294 1.52 8.69 -8.19
N GLN A 295 1.92 7.54 -8.72
CA GLN A 295 1.66 6.23 -8.13
C GLN A 295 2.95 5.68 -7.54
N GLN A 296 2.86 5.24 -6.28
CA GLN A 296 3.88 4.42 -5.64
C GLN A 296 3.33 3.02 -5.44
N ILE A 297 4.08 2.02 -5.89
CA ILE A 297 3.86 0.62 -5.56
C ILE A 297 5.02 0.13 -4.71
N VAL A 298 4.70 -0.50 -3.59
CA VAL A 298 5.68 -1.05 -2.66
C VAL A 298 5.54 -2.56 -2.64
N TYR A 299 6.66 -3.28 -2.75
CA TYR A 299 6.68 -4.75 -2.85
C TYR A 299 7.51 -5.41 -1.75
N SER A 300 7.01 -6.56 -1.27
CA SER A 300 7.75 -7.52 -0.45
C SER A 300 7.47 -8.94 -0.96
N GLY A 301 8.39 -9.50 -1.73
CA GLY A 301 8.17 -10.77 -2.44
C GLY A 301 7.02 -10.65 -3.44
N VAL A 302 5.95 -11.41 -3.24
CA VAL A 302 4.73 -11.38 -4.07
C VAL A 302 3.68 -10.38 -3.57
N CYS A 303 3.89 -9.78 -2.41
CA CYS A 303 2.96 -8.84 -1.81
C CYS A 303 3.21 -7.43 -2.32
N SER A 304 2.15 -6.72 -2.66
CA SER A 304 2.23 -5.33 -3.07
C SER A 304 1.09 -4.50 -2.50
N ASP A 305 1.37 -3.25 -2.19
CA ASP A 305 0.35 -2.24 -1.95
C ASP A 305 0.62 -1.02 -2.83
N THR A 306 -0.42 -0.26 -3.14
CA THR A 306 -0.36 0.87 -4.07
C THR A 306 -1.06 2.08 -3.48
N ILE A 307 -0.39 3.23 -3.55
CA ILE A 307 -0.95 4.51 -3.18
C ILE A 307 -0.74 5.53 -4.30
N THR A 308 -1.70 6.42 -4.46
CA THR A 308 -1.64 7.51 -5.44
C THR A 308 -1.88 8.85 -4.77
N GLN A 309 -1.13 9.86 -5.17
CA GLN A 309 -1.36 11.25 -4.82
C GLN A 309 -1.15 12.12 -6.07
N THR A 310 -1.56 13.38 -6.01
CA THR A 310 -1.43 14.31 -7.14
C THR A 310 -0.38 15.37 -6.85
N VAL A 311 0.39 15.72 -7.87
CA VAL A 311 1.24 16.92 -7.89
C VAL A 311 0.75 17.84 -9.00
N THR A 312 0.90 19.14 -8.81
CA THR A 312 0.58 20.15 -9.82
C THR A 312 1.84 20.92 -10.17
N VAL A 313 2.10 21.05 -11.46
CA VAL A 313 3.15 21.93 -12.00
C VAL A 313 2.47 23.16 -12.57
N ASP A 314 2.67 24.28 -11.91
CA ASP A 314 1.96 25.52 -12.19
C ASP A 314 2.62 26.28 -13.34
N PRO A 315 1.82 26.84 -14.27
CA PRO A 315 2.34 27.70 -15.31
C PRO A 315 2.90 29.01 -14.74
N MET A 316 3.87 29.58 -15.43
CA MET A 316 4.36 30.92 -15.12
C MET A 316 3.48 31.99 -15.78
N PRO A 317 3.18 33.10 -15.08
CA PRO A 317 2.48 34.21 -15.67
C PRO A 317 3.31 34.83 -16.80
N ILE A 318 2.68 35.16 -17.93
CA ILE A 318 3.33 35.82 -19.06
C ILE A 318 2.77 37.23 -19.20
N PRO A 319 3.44 38.26 -18.66
CA PRO A 319 2.99 39.64 -18.73
C PRO A 319 3.32 40.30 -20.08
N PHE A 320 2.40 41.14 -20.56
CA PHE A 320 2.56 41.99 -21.74
C PHE A 320 2.41 43.45 -21.34
N VAL A 321 3.32 44.30 -21.79
CA VAL A 321 3.36 45.72 -21.42
C VAL A 321 3.48 46.62 -22.65
N THR A 322 2.95 47.83 -22.54
CA THR A 322 3.12 48.93 -23.49
C THR A 322 3.88 50.07 -22.83
N ALA A 323 4.85 50.65 -23.55
CA ALA A 323 5.68 51.74 -23.07
C ALA A 323 5.46 53.03 -23.88
N ASP A 324 5.27 54.14 -23.18
CA ASP A 324 5.26 55.49 -23.75
C ASP A 324 6.59 56.18 -23.46
N SER A 325 7.11 56.87 -24.48
CA SER A 325 8.39 57.58 -24.44
C SER A 325 8.30 58.86 -23.60
N VAL A 326 9.43 59.34 -23.09
CA VAL A 326 9.47 60.64 -22.39
C VAL A 326 9.23 61.79 -23.37
N LEU A 327 8.64 62.88 -22.88
CA LEU A 327 8.27 64.03 -23.70
C LEU A 327 9.46 64.91 -24.08
N CYS A 328 10.45 65.01 -23.18
CA CYS A 328 11.64 65.84 -23.33
C CYS A 328 12.90 65.04 -23.04
N PHE A 329 14.00 65.39 -23.72
CA PHE A 329 15.33 64.86 -23.41
C PHE A 329 15.68 65.08 -21.93
N GLY A 330 16.07 64.00 -21.24
CA GLY A 330 16.35 64.02 -19.80
C GLY A 330 15.12 64.19 -18.90
N GLY A 331 13.90 64.20 -19.46
CA GLY A 331 12.64 64.28 -18.73
C GLY A 331 12.20 62.93 -18.17
N ALA A 332 11.42 62.94 -17.09
CA ALA A 332 10.92 61.75 -16.41
C ALA A 332 9.41 61.56 -16.60
N THR A 333 8.91 61.65 -17.83
CA THR A 333 7.47 61.55 -18.14
C THR A 333 7.07 60.22 -18.76
N GLY A 334 8.02 59.30 -18.96
CA GLY A 334 7.76 58.00 -19.56
C GLY A 334 6.88 57.15 -18.67
N THR A 335 6.11 56.26 -19.27
CA THR A 335 5.22 55.35 -18.57
C THR A 335 5.29 53.96 -19.18
N ILE A 336 5.16 52.93 -18.35
CA ILE A 336 4.95 51.56 -18.83
C ILE A 336 3.70 51.01 -18.16
N ILE A 337 2.79 50.44 -18.94
CA ILE A 337 1.50 49.91 -18.47
C ILE A 337 1.44 48.43 -18.80
N LEU A 338 1.05 47.62 -17.83
CA LEU A 338 0.69 46.21 -18.03
C LEU A 338 -0.66 46.11 -18.76
N ASP A 339 -0.63 45.52 -19.96
CA ASP A 339 -1.80 45.36 -20.82
C ASP A 339 -2.59 44.09 -20.45
N SER A 340 -1.88 42.98 -20.30
CA SER A 340 -2.47 41.67 -20.01
C SER A 340 -1.46 40.71 -19.42
N ILE A 341 -1.96 39.68 -18.76
CA ILE A 341 -1.19 38.52 -18.31
C ILE A 341 -1.89 37.29 -18.87
N THR A 342 -1.14 36.38 -19.49
CA THR A 342 -1.65 35.08 -19.91
C THR A 342 -1.09 33.95 -19.03
N ASN A 343 -1.72 32.78 -19.11
CA ASN A 343 -1.22 31.53 -18.51
C ASN A 343 -1.18 31.50 -16.97
N SER A 344 -2.19 32.07 -16.29
CA SER A 344 -2.22 32.17 -14.81
C SER A 344 -3.63 32.25 -14.25
N ILE A 345 -3.78 32.06 -12.93
CA ILE A 345 -5.07 31.96 -12.23
C ILE A 345 -5.21 33.22 -11.37
N GLY A 346 -6.07 34.16 -11.79
CA GLY A 346 -6.03 35.57 -11.39
C GLY A 346 -5.77 35.92 -9.91
N GLY A 347 -5.01 37.01 -9.72
CA GLY A 347 -4.53 37.56 -8.45
C GLY A 347 -3.02 37.74 -8.54
N TYR A 348 -2.51 38.98 -8.58
CA TYR A 348 -1.10 39.24 -8.89
C TYR A 348 -0.47 40.30 -7.99
N ASP A 349 0.77 40.05 -7.61
CA ASP A 349 1.68 41.05 -7.08
C ASP A 349 2.60 41.57 -8.20
N TYR A 350 2.89 42.87 -8.16
CA TYR A 350 3.72 43.55 -9.15
C TYR A 350 4.97 44.09 -8.47
N LEU A 351 6.12 43.93 -9.12
CA LEU A 351 7.37 44.56 -8.70
C LEU A 351 8.14 45.03 -9.92
N TRP A 352 8.20 46.34 -10.10
CA TRP A 352 9.14 46.95 -11.03
C TRP A 352 10.53 47.00 -10.43
N ASP A 353 11.55 46.98 -11.29
CA ASP A 353 12.94 47.02 -10.86
C ASP A 353 13.30 48.28 -10.03
N ALA A 354 14.50 48.23 -9.44
CA ALA A 354 14.99 49.30 -8.58
C ALA A 354 15.14 50.66 -9.29
N ALA A 355 15.27 50.69 -10.63
CA ALA A 355 15.40 51.94 -11.37
C ALA A 355 14.08 52.74 -11.39
N THR A 356 12.94 52.07 -11.19
CA THR A 356 11.63 52.73 -10.97
C THR A 356 11.40 53.19 -9.52
N GLY A 357 12.30 52.84 -8.60
CA GLY A 357 12.08 52.96 -7.15
C GLY A 357 11.30 51.79 -6.53
N GLY A 358 11.16 50.67 -7.24
CA GLY A 358 10.45 49.48 -6.75
C GLY A 358 8.93 49.66 -6.76
N GLN A 359 8.37 50.26 -7.81
CA GLN A 359 6.92 50.46 -7.91
C GLN A 359 6.18 49.11 -7.90
N VAL A 360 5.02 49.05 -7.24
CA VAL A 360 4.26 47.79 -7.02
C VAL A 360 2.86 47.82 -7.65
N THR A 361 2.70 48.59 -8.72
CA THR A 361 1.44 48.77 -9.44
C THR A 361 1.53 48.21 -10.85
N PRO A 362 0.39 47.87 -11.50
CA PRO A 362 0.36 47.45 -12.91
C PRO A 362 0.97 48.46 -13.89
N ALA A 363 1.07 49.73 -13.49
CA ALA A 363 1.74 50.77 -14.26
C ALA A 363 2.96 51.30 -13.49
N ALA A 364 4.05 51.54 -14.21
CA ALA A 364 5.19 52.31 -13.75
C ALA A 364 5.13 53.72 -14.35
N LEU A 365 5.21 54.73 -13.49
CA LEU A 365 5.08 56.14 -13.87
C LEU A 365 6.35 56.93 -13.56
N ASN A 366 6.47 58.10 -14.18
CA ASN A 366 7.55 59.06 -14.00
C ASN A 366 8.95 58.51 -14.36
N LEU A 367 9.03 57.83 -15.50
CA LEU A 367 10.24 57.13 -15.93
C LEU A 367 11.12 58.03 -16.80
N LEU A 368 12.44 57.95 -16.59
CA LEU A 368 13.45 58.45 -17.53
C LEU A 368 13.57 57.49 -18.72
N ALA A 369 14.25 57.89 -19.79
CA ALA A 369 14.62 56.95 -20.84
C ALA A 369 15.51 55.83 -20.30
N GLY A 370 15.19 54.59 -20.66
CA GLY A 370 15.81 53.41 -20.10
C GLY A 370 15.00 52.15 -20.34
N THR A 371 15.59 51.00 -20.05
CA THR A 371 14.91 49.70 -20.06
C THR A 371 14.54 49.34 -18.63
N TYR A 372 13.28 48.96 -18.43
CA TYR A 372 12.74 48.59 -17.12
C TYR A 372 12.12 47.19 -17.19
N THR A 373 12.23 46.45 -16.10
CA THR A 373 11.68 45.10 -15.94
C THR A 373 10.56 45.10 -14.90
N LEU A 374 9.44 44.47 -15.25
CA LEU A 374 8.35 44.12 -14.34
C LEU A 374 8.40 42.63 -14.05
N THR A 375 8.45 42.29 -12.77
CA THR A 375 8.16 40.94 -12.26
C THR A 375 6.71 40.89 -11.81
N VAL A 376 5.97 39.90 -12.31
CA VAL A 376 4.60 39.59 -11.90
C VAL A 376 4.60 38.26 -11.17
N THR A 377 4.07 38.22 -9.95
CA THR A 377 3.94 37.00 -9.14
C THR A 377 2.46 36.64 -9.00
N ASP A 378 2.09 35.42 -9.37
CA ASP A 378 0.75 34.88 -9.10
C ASP A 378 0.58 34.63 -7.59
N GLN A 379 -0.46 35.21 -6.99
CA GLN A 379 -0.70 35.13 -5.54
C GLN A 379 -1.16 33.74 -5.08
N ASN A 380 -1.69 32.92 -5.98
CA ASN A 380 -2.21 31.58 -5.66
C ASN A 380 -1.10 30.53 -5.72
N THR A 381 -0.18 30.65 -6.69
CA THR A 381 0.88 29.65 -6.93
C THR A 381 2.27 30.12 -6.50
N GLY A 382 2.47 31.42 -6.29
CA GLY A 382 3.79 32.01 -6.02
C GLY A 382 4.71 32.07 -7.25
N CYS A 383 4.27 31.60 -8.41
CA CYS A 383 5.07 31.59 -9.63
C CYS A 383 5.21 32.99 -10.22
N SER A 384 6.43 33.32 -10.66
CA SER A 384 6.78 34.65 -11.14
C SER A 384 7.22 34.62 -12.59
N GLY A 385 6.89 35.68 -13.33
CA GLY A 385 7.31 35.89 -14.71
C GLY A 385 7.67 37.35 -14.97
N ASP A 386 8.64 37.56 -15.86
CA ASP A 386 9.23 38.87 -16.13
C ASP A 386 8.90 39.37 -17.53
N VAL A 387 8.74 40.68 -17.67
CA VAL A 387 8.74 41.37 -18.96
C VAL A 387 9.53 42.65 -18.88
N SER A 388 10.25 42.98 -19.95
CA SER A 388 11.01 44.23 -20.05
C SER A 388 10.50 45.11 -21.18
N ALA A 389 10.47 46.42 -20.96
CA ALA A 389 10.16 47.41 -21.98
C ALA A 389 11.13 48.59 -21.91
N THR A 390 11.30 49.28 -23.05
CA THR A 390 12.21 50.42 -23.15
C THR A 390 11.44 51.70 -23.39
N VAL A 391 11.67 52.68 -22.52
CA VAL A 391 11.22 54.06 -22.68
C VAL A 391 12.29 54.81 -23.48
N PHE A 392 11.91 55.41 -24.59
CA PHE A 392 12.82 56.24 -25.40
C PHE A 392 12.69 57.72 -25.03
N GLU A 393 13.68 58.53 -25.44
CA GLU A 393 13.61 59.99 -25.38
C GLU A 393 13.88 60.64 -26.74
N PRO A 394 13.27 61.81 -27.02
CA PRO A 394 13.61 62.62 -28.20
C PRO A 394 14.99 63.25 -28.05
N THR A 395 15.54 63.79 -29.14
CA THR A 395 16.78 64.60 -29.07
C THR A 395 16.52 65.92 -28.33
N ALA A 396 17.53 66.46 -27.64
CA ALA A 396 17.41 67.74 -26.96
C ALA A 396 17.16 68.89 -27.94
N VAL A 397 16.26 69.82 -27.60
CA VAL A 397 16.10 71.10 -28.30
C VAL A 397 17.42 71.87 -28.25
N VAL A 398 17.79 72.52 -29.35
CA VAL A 398 19.00 73.34 -29.45
C VAL A 398 18.61 74.74 -29.91
N ALA A 399 18.83 75.72 -29.02
CA ALA A 399 18.68 77.14 -29.31
C ALA A 399 19.99 77.70 -29.92
N SER A 400 19.88 78.45 -31.01
CA SER A 400 21.03 79.04 -31.69
C SER A 400 20.79 80.48 -32.13
N ILE A 401 21.85 81.29 -32.10
CA ILE A 401 21.80 82.66 -32.60
C ILE A 401 21.88 82.64 -34.12
N VAL A 402 20.91 83.26 -34.78
CA VAL A 402 20.87 83.41 -36.23
C VAL A 402 21.51 84.73 -36.65
N SER A 403 21.17 85.82 -35.96
CA SER A 403 21.74 87.15 -36.23
C SER A 403 21.61 88.07 -35.02
N ILE A 404 22.53 89.04 -34.94
CA ILE A 404 22.51 90.13 -33.96
C ILE A 404 22.79 91.43 -34.71
N THR A 405 22.02 92.45 -34.40
CA THR A 405 22.27 93.84 -34.81
C THR A 405 22.33 94.68 -33.54
N ASP A 406 23.50 95.25 -33.28
CA ASP A 406 23.70 96.17 -32.16
C ASP A 406 22.92 97.47 -32.35
N GLU A 407 22.79 98.24 -31.28
CA GLU A 407 22.12 99.53 -31.30
C GLU A 407 22.82 100.49 -32.29
N THR A 408 22.06 101.24 -33.09
CA THR A 408 22.66 102.10 -34.13
C THR A 408 23.41 103.30 -33.56
N CYS A 409 22.97 103.85 -32.44
CA CYS A 409 23.64 104.95 -31.72
C CYS A 409 23.25 104.93 -30.25
N LEU A 410 24.12 105.42 -29.38
CA LEU A 410 23.93 105.37 -27.93
C LEU A 410 22.56 105.94 -27.51
N GLY A 411 21.69 105.09 -26.95
CA GLY A 411 20.37 105.44 -26.43
C GLY A 411 19.19 105.30 -27.41
N ALA A 412 19.42 104.80 -28.64
CA ALA A 412 18.38 104.51 -29.61
C ALA A 412 17.49 103.30 -29.24
N ASN A 413 18.01 102.35 -28.45
CA ASN A 413 17.35 101.11 -28.05
C ASN A 413 16.70 100.36 -29.21
N ASN A 414 17.37 100.32 -30.36
CA ASN A 414 16.86 99.74 -31.61
C ASN A 414 17.64 98.49 -32.06
N GLY A 415 18.37 97.86 -31.14
CA GLY A 415 19.02 96.58 -31.40
C GLY A 415 18.00 95.50 -31.76
N THR A 416 18.43 94.51 -32.53
CA THR A 416 17.60 93.36 -32.92
C THR A 416 18.40 92.08 -32.78
N ALA A 417 17.75 90.98 -32.42
CA ALA A 417 18.37 89.67 -32.46
C ALA A 417 17.38 88.61 -32.94
N THR A 418 17.85 87.66 -33.74
CA THR A 418 17.07 86.51 -34.19
C THR A 418 17.71 85.23 -33.68
N VAL A 419 16.89 84.35 -33.10
CA VAL A 419 17.30 82.98 -32.70
C VAL A 419 16.48 81.94 -33.44
N GLY A 420 17.01 80.72 -33.54
CA GLY A 420 16.34 79.57 -34.15
C GLY A 420 16.43 78.33 -33.27
N GLY A 421 15.40 77.50 -33.34
CA GLY A 421 15.38 76.15 -32.75
C GLY A 421 15.76 75.07 -33.75
N ALA A 422 16.51 74.07 -33.29
CA ALA A 422 16.79 72.82 -33.99
C ALA A 422 16.61 71.63 -33.03
N GLN A 423 16.44 70.41 -33.56
CA GLN A 423 16.21 69.18 -32.77
C GLN A 423 14.93 69.25 -31.91
N GLY A 424 14.66 68.26 -31.05
CA GLY A 424 13.42 68.21 -30.28
C GLY A 424 12.19 67.79 -31.08
N THR A 425 11.01 68.01 -30.51
CA THR A 425 9.72 67.66 -31.12
C THR A 425 9.17 68.84 -31.92
N GLY A 426 9.11 68.69 -33.25
CA GLY A 426 9.03 69.81 -34.20
C GLY A 426 7.93 70.85 -33.97
N GLY A 427 8.23 72.10 -34.32
CA GLY A 427 7.47 73.31 -33.95
C GLY A 427 8.24 74.08 -32.87
N TYR A 428 8.32 75.42 -32.95
CA TYR A 428 9.07 76.21 -31.96
C TYR A 428 8.37 77.51 -31.58
N THR A 429 8.34 77.80 -30.27
CA THR A 429 7.91 79.07 -29.69
C THR A 429 9.06 79.71 -28.92
N TYR A 430 8.99 81.03 -28.70
CA TYR A 430 10.12 81.82 -28.20
C TYR A 430 9.70 82.65 -27.00
N LEU A 431 10.63 82.93 -26.08
CA LEU A 431 10.47 83.88 -24.99
C LEU A 431 11.79 84.59 -24.71
N TRP A 432 11.81 85.92 -24.79
CA TRP A 432 12.99 86.74 -24.55
C TRP A 432 12.96 87.38 -23.17
N MET A 433 14.06 87.31 -22.43
CA MET A 433 14.20 87.89 -21.08
C MET A 433 15.50 88.70 -20.95
N PRO A 434 15.47 89.91 -20.37
CA PRO A 434 14.28 90.69 -20.01
C PRO A 434 13.55 91.22 -21.25
N GLY A 435 12.21 91.39 -21.18
CA GLY A 435 11.44 92.07 -22.24
C GLY A 435 10.20 91.32 -22.75
N GLY A 436 10.10 90.01 -22.53
CA GLY A 436 8.89 89.20 -22.76
C GLY A 436 8.44 89.03 -24.21
N GLN A 437 9.28 89.34 -25.21
CA GLN A 437 8.94 89.14 -26.62
C GLN A 437 8.83 87.64 -26.94
N THR A 438 7.90 87.25 -27.84
CA THR A 438 7.57 85.83 -28.09
C THR A 438 7.83 85.33 -29.52
N THR A 439 8.48 86.16 -30.34
CA THR A 439 8.85 85.82 -31.73
C THR A 439 10.33 85.43 -31.84
N ALA A 440 10.66 84.65 -32.86
CA ALA A 440 12.05 84.25 -33.17
C ALA A 440 12.98 85.47 -33.34
N ASN A 441 12.44 86.56 -33.90
CA ASN A 441 13.12 87.84 -34.03
C ASN A 441 12.61 88.80 -32.95
N ALA A 442 13.51 89.24 -32.06
CA ALA A 442 13.27 90.30 -31.09
C ALA A 442 13.82 91.63 -31.60
N THR A 443 13.06 92.71 -31.38
CA THR A 443 13.39 94.06 -31.89
C THR A 443 13.23 95.11 -30.82
N GLY A 444 13.86 96.28 -30.99
CA GLY A 444 13.77 97.36 -30.00
C GLY A 444 14.52 97.05 -28.70
N LEU A 445 15.63 96.33 -28.81
CA LEU A 445 16.46 95.94 -27.68
C LEU A 445 17.42 97.07 -27.31
N ALA A 446 17.48 97.40 -26.03
CA ALA A 446 18.49 98.29 -25.45
C ALA A 446 19.83 97.54 -25.31
N PRO A 447 20.96 98.24 -25.15
CA PRO A 447 22.22 97.59 -24.84
C PRO A 447 22.13 96.77 -23.54
N GLY A 448 22.57 95.52 -23.59
CA GLY A 448 22.49 94.59 -22.47
C GLY A 448 22.47 93.13 -22.88
N ASP A 449 22.44 92.26 -21.89
CA ASP A 449 22.38 90.81 -22.06
C ASP A 449 20.93 90.31 -21.98
N TYR A 450 20.55 89.53 -22.99
CA TYR A 450 19.25 88.91 -23.14
C TYR A 450 19.40 87.39 -23.19
N THR A 451 18.48 86.68 -22.55
CA THR A 451 18.30 85.24 -22.69
C THR A 451 17.11 84.98 -23.61
N ALA A 452 17.34 84.25 -24.70
CA ALA A 452 16.27 83.77 -25.55
C ALA A 452 16.00 82.30 -25.23
N TYR A 453 14.80 82.00 -24.74
CA TYR A 453 14.30 80.64 -24.53
C TYR A 453 13.57 80.17 -25.80
N VAL A 454 13.89 78.97 -26.26
CA VAL A 454 13.24 78.30 -27.39
C VAL A 454 12.56 77.05 -26.85
N TYR A 455 11.24 76.99 -27.00
CA TYR A 455 10.42 75.85 -26.61
C TYR A 455 9.98 75.08 -27.84
N ASP A 456 9.97 73.76 -27.77
CA ASP A 456 9.38 72.90 -28.80
C ASP A 456 7.87 72.66 -28.55
N ASP A 457 7.22 71.83 -29.39
CA ASP A 457 5.78 71.54 -29.28
C ASP A 457 5.40 70.76 -27.99
N ASN A 458 6.36 70.06 -27.38
CA ASN A 458 6.21 69.37 -26.09
C ASN A 458 6.58 70.28 -24.90
N LEU A 459 6.86 71.57 -25.15
CA LEU A 459 7.33 72.56 -24.18
C LEU A 459 8.71 72.25 -23.58
N CYS A 460 9.51 71.43 -24.27
CA CYS A 460 10.91 71.23 -23.93
C CYS A 460 11.71 72.47 -24.31
N VAL A 461 12.65 72.89 -23.47
CA VAL A 461 13.29 74.21 -23.59
C VAL A 461 14.81 74.13 -23.66
N ASP A 462 15.38 74.95 -24.54
CA ASP A 462 16.79 75.35 -24.50
C ASP A 462 16.89 76.88 -24.55
N SER A 463 18.04 77.44 -24.16
CA SER A 463 18.23 78.89 -24.14
C SER A 463 19.61 79.31 -24.61
N VAL A 464 19.68 80.50 -25.22
CA VAL A 464 20.93 81.10 -25.66
C VAL A 464 21.06 82.54 -25.16
N GLN A 465 22.27 82.92 -24.77
CA GLN A 465 22.59 84.29 -24.35
C GLN A 465 22.92 85.16 -25.56
N VAL A 466 22.33 86.35 -25.62
CA VAL A 466 22.48 87.33 -26.69
C VAL A 466 22.85 88.67 -26.06
N THR A 467 24.01 89.21 -26.44
CA THR A 467 24.45 90.54 -25.99
C THR A 467 24.19 91.56 -27.10
N ILE A 468 23.46 92.62 -26.78
CA ILE A 468 23.33 93.81 -27.63
C ILE A 468 24.33 94.85 -27.13
N ASN A 469 25.29 95.23 -27.97
CA ASN A 469 26.27 96.24 -27.60
C ASN A 469 25.71 97.66 -27.79
N PRO A 470 26.19 98.64 -26.99
CA PRO A 470 25.83 100.03 -27.18
C PRO A 470 26.33 100.56 -28.52
N GLY A 471 25.50 101.38 -29.16
CA GLY A 471 25.88 102.04 -30.39
C GLY A 471 27.01 103.06 -30.17
N PRO A 472 27.70 103.51 -31.24
CA PRO A 472 28.75 104.50 -31.12
C PRO A 472 28.22 105.81 -30.50
N MET A 473 29.03 106.41 -29.61
CA MET A 473 28.75 107.71 -29.02
C MET A 473 29.07 108.81 -30.03
N MET A 474 28.10 109.68 -30.33
CA MET A 474 28.36 110.85 -31.18
C MET A 474 29.20 111.87 -30.40
N THR A 475 30.26 112.36 -31.04
CA THR A 475 31.12 113.42 -30.50
C THR A 475 31.17 114.57 -31.48
N SER A 476 31.17 115.80 -30.99
CA SER A 476 31.39 117.00 -31.81
C SER A 476 32.65 117.72 -31.34
N THR A 477 33.47 118.11 -32.31
CA THR A 477 34.60 118.99 -32.11
C THR A 477 34.42 120.19 -33.02
N HIS A 478 34.91 121.35 -32.61
CA HIS A 478 34.89 122.54 -33.44
C HIS A 478 36.23 123.24 -33.41
N THR A 479 36.60 123.83 -34.54
CA THR A 479 37.74 124.73 -34.66
C THR A 479 37.24 126.07 -35.18
N THR A 480 37.64 127.15 -34.53
CA THR A 480 37.29 128.52 -34.93
C THR A 480 38.53 129.24 -35.45
N VAL A 481 38.34 129.99 -36.53
CA VAL A 481 39.25 131.02 -37.00
C VAL A 481 38.55 132.35 -36.73
N ASP A 482 39.14 133.17 -35.87
CA ASP A 482 38.58 134.48 -35.53
C ASP A 482 38.72 135.47 -36.70
N VAL A 483 37.82 136.46 -36.74
CA VAL A 483 37.87 137.55 -37.72
C VAL A 483 39.10 138.43 -37.50
N SER A 484 39.84 138.71 -38.57
CA SER A 484 41.16 139.39 -38.48
C SER A 484 41.10 140.89 -38.14
N CYS A 485 39.91 141.49 -38.12
CA CYS A 485 39.67 142.89 -37.76
C CYS A 485 38.20 143.13 -37.39
N PHE A 486 37.92 144.27 -36.76
CA PHE A 486 36.56 144.69 -36.42
C PHE A 486 35.69 144.82 -37.69
N ASN A 487 34.52 144.17 -37.71
CA ASN A 487 33.64 143.96 -38.88
C ASN A 487 34.24 143.14 -40.04
N GLY A 488 35.31 142.38 -39.80
CA GLY A 488 35.81 141.41 -40.78
C GLY A 488 34.84 140.24 -40.98
N THR A 489 34.73 139.74 -42.21
CA THR A 489 33.88 138.58 -42.56
C THR A 489 34.68 137.31 -42.86
N ASN A 490 35.96 137.28 -42.45
CA ASN A 490 36.89 136.21 -42.79
C ASN A 490 37.11 135.17 -41.68
N GLY A 491 36.32 135.20 -40.61
CA GLY A 491 36.32 134.14 -39.62
C GLY A 491 35.59 132.90 -40.14
N SER A 492 35.94 131.73 -39.64
CA SER A 492 35.26 130.47 -39.95
C SER A 492 35.07 129.64 -38.69
N ILE A 493 34.03 128.82 -38.67
CA ILE A 493 33.87 127.76 -37.69
C ILE A 493 33.68 126.46 -38.46
N ASP A 494 34.56 125.49 -38.22
CA ASP A 494 34.44 124.15 -38.76
C ASP A 494 34.03 123.22 -37.63
N VAL A 495 32.87 122.58 -37.76
CA VAL A 495 32.37 121.59 -36.82
C VAL A 495 32.55 120.22 -37.45
N THR A 496 33.31 119.35 -36.79
CA THR A 496 33.45 117.95 -37.19
C THR A 496 32.71 117.08 -36.17
N VAL A 497 31.70 116.36 -36.63
CA VAL A 497 30.97 115.35 -35.84
C VAL A 497 31.52 113.96 -36.17
N GLY A 498 32.04 113.26 -35.17
CA GLY A 498 32.52 111.88 -35.27
C GLY A 498 31.54 110.89 -34.64
N GLY A 499 31.44 109.69 -35.21
CA GLY A 499 30.66 108.58 -34.65
C GLY A 499 29.18 108.52 -35.04
N ALA A 500 28.69 109.37 -35.95
CA ALA A 500 27.30 109.33 -36.44
C ALA A 500 27.11 108.25 -37.53
N PRO A 501 26.07 107.39 -37.45
CA PRO A 501 25.69 106.53 -38.55
C PRO A 501 24.84 107.32 -39.56
N GLY A 502 25.43 107.69 -40.70
CA GLY A 502 24.71 108.32 -41.82
C GLY A 502 24.97 109.81 -42.01
N ALA A 503 24.15 110.44 -42.86
CA ALA A 503 24.33 111.83 -43.27
C ALA A 503 23.98 112.80 -42.13
N ILE A 504 24.94 113.62 -41.72
CA ILE A 504 24.76 114.64 -40.69
C ILE A 504 24.24 115.92 -41.36
N SER A 505 23.14 116.48 -40.84
CA SER A 505 22.66 117.81 -41.19
C SER A 505 23.15 118.83 -40.16
N TYR A 506 23.69 119.96 -40.66
CA TYR A 506 24.15 121.07 -39.83
C TYR A 506 23.13 122.21 -39.90
N ALA A 507 22.70 122.71 -38.74
CA ALA A 507 21.91 123.94 -38.63
C ALA A 507 22.76 124.98 -37.91
N TRP A 508 23.13 126.04 -38.63
CA TRP A 508 23.92 127.15 -38.10
C TRP A 508 22.97 128.29 -37.72
N ALA A 509 23.12 128.84 -36.52
CA ALA A 509 22.30 129.94 -35.99
C ALA A 509 23.17 131.14 -35.61
#